data_AF-A0A3M0FYX9-F1
#
_entry.id   AF-A0A3M0FYX9-F1
#
_cell.length_a   1.000
_cell.length_b   1.000
_cell.length_c   1.000
_cell.angle_alpha   90.00
_cell.angle_beta   90.00
_cell.angle_gamma   90.00
#
_symmetry.space_group_name_H-M   'P 1'
#
loop_
_entity.id
_entity.type
_entity.pdbx_description
1 polymer ?
#
loop_
_entity_poly.entity_id
_entity_poly.type
_entity_poly.pdbx_seq_one_letter_code
_entity_poly.pdbx_strand_id
1 'polypeptide(L)'
;MDHKDIGVTEASLTPNRRTVMLGALALAALPRRAGAADVAHIQRLSPAFDRMVVPDARISVVASGIRWAEGPLWVDDGRYLLFTDPPANIIRRWQTGCVVTPFLSPSGTAGTDPKLVREPGANGLALDHQGRLLIANSGGRSIDRFDLVTRRREVLVDRYRGKRFNSPNDLHVACDGTIYFTDPPYGLTDGDASPLKEMPVNGVYRWTPGGAVDLIDGTLTRPNGVALSADETRLYVSVSDDVAPRIMVYDLDKTGLPRRSRVLLDAKPMRVGGAPGLPDGMKVAHDGTLVCSVPGGMMFLSPDAEPLGLISNGGPIANCAFGERGRALFLTANDRVLRVPLRAGWQDRGRPA
;
A
#
# COMPACT_ATOMS: atom_id res chain seq x y z
N MET A 1 -89.59 -25.16 -10.40
CA MET A 1 -88.49 -25.11 -11.39
C MET A 1 -87.24 -24.72 -10.64
N ASP A 2 -86.35 -25.69 -10.51
CA ASP A 2 -84.91 -25.65 -10.20
C ASP A 2 -84.34 -24.72 -9.09
N HIS A 3 -84.01 -25.32 -7.93
CA HIS A 3 -82.62 -25.69 -7.55
C HIS A 3 -81.48 -24.85 -8.20
N LYS A 4 -80.45 -24.28 -7.55
CA LYS A 4 -79.70 -24.49 -6.27
C LYS A 4 -78.71 -23.29 -6.05
N ASP A 5 -77.92 -23.08 -4.98
CA ASP A 5 -77.78 -23.63 -3.61
C ASP A 5 -77.08 -22.57 -2.69
N ILE A 6 -77.45 -22.55 -1.40
CA ILE A 6 -76.66 -22.39 -0.14
C ILE A 6 -75.28 -21.65 -0.14
N GLY A 7 -75.07 -20.68 0.77
CA GLY A 7 -73.71 -20.20 1.10
C GLY A 7 -73.51 -18.98 2.04
N VAL A 8 -74.11 -18.96 3.24
CA VAL A 8 -73.52 -18.54 4.56
C VAL A 8 -72.40 -17.46 4.51
N THR A 9 -72.67 -16.17 4.79
CA THR A 9 -72.42 -15.42 6.07
C THR A 9 -71.02 -15.61 6.70
N GLU A 10 -70.35 -14.62 7.29
CA GLU A 10 -70.86 -13.50 8.11
C GLU A 10 -69.80 -12.38 8.25
N ALA A 11 -70.19 -11.17 8.66
CA ALA A 11 -69.28 -10.04 8.88
C ALA A 11 -69.04 -9.75 10.37
N SER A 12 -67.81 -9.46 10.77
CA SER A 12 -67.50 -8.82 12.06
C SER A 12 -66.20 -7.98 11.92
N LEU A 13 -66.29 -6.66 12.12
CA LEU A 13 -66.08 -5.90 13.36
C LEU A 13 -64.61 -5.75 13.76
N THR A 14 -64.10 -4.53 13.59
CA THR A 14 -62.85 -4.04 14.19
C THR A 14 -63.04 -3.67 15.66
N PRO A 15 -62.05 -3.94 16.52
CA PRO A 15 -61.85 -3.20 17.76
C PRO A 15 -60.51 -2.45 17.80
N ASN A 16 -60.49 -1.35 18.55
CA ASN A 16 -59.40 -0.36 18.59
C ASN A 16 -58.57 -0.48 19.89
N ARG A 17 -57.29 -0.09 19.82
CA ARG A 17 -56.37 0.24 20.93
C ARG A 17 -56.30 -0.70 22.16
N ARG A 18 -55.17 -1.41 22.29
CA ARG A 18 -54.48 -1.56 23.58
C ARG A 18 -52.98 -1.24 23.45
N THR A 19 -52.50 -0.46 24.41
CA THR A 19 -51.09 -0.11 24.61
C THR A 19 -50.27 -1.35 24.97
N VAL A 20 -49.11 -1.55 24.34
CA VAL A 20 -48.06 -2.43 24.84
C VAL A 20 -46.79 -1.61 25.00
N MET A 21 -46.23 -1.64 26.22
CA MET A 21 -45.04 -0.90 26.60
C MET A 21 -43.78 -1.75 26.41
N LEU A 22 -42.67 -1.09 26.09
CA LEU A 22 -41.25 -1.51 26.23
C LEU A 22 -40.88 -3.00 26.08
N GLY A 23 -40.09 -3.27 25.03
CA GLY A 23 -39.29 -4.49 24.88
C GLY A 23 -37.96 -4.21 24.20
N ALA A 24 -37.27 -3.13 24.57
CA ALA A 24 -35.96 -2.80 24.00
C ALA A 24 -34.90 -3.80 24.49
N LEU A 25 -34.62 -4.84 23.69
CA LEU A 25 -33.41 -5.63 23.88
C LEU A 25 -32.19 -4.75 23.57
N ALA A 26 -31.67 -4.11 24.61
CA ALA A 26 -30.27 -3.70 24.62
C ALA A 26 -29.43 -4.98 24.51
N LEU A 27 -28.95 -5.30 23.31
CA LEU A 27 -27.79 -6.17 23.16
C LEU A 27 -26.66 -5.46 23.89
N ALA A 28 -26.39 -5.89 25.13
CA ALA A 28 -25.17 -5.55 25.82
C ALA A 28 -24.03 -6.04 24.93
N ALA A 29 -23.35 -5.10 24.28
CA ALA A 29 -22.15 -5.39 23.51
C ALA A 29 -21.12 -5.95 24.50
N LEU A 30 -21.04 -7.28 24.58
CA LEU A 30 -20.00 -7.96 25.33
C LEU A 30 -18.67 -7.36 24.85
N PRO A 31 -17.81 -6.87 25.76
CA PRO A 31 -16.54 -6.30 25.35
C PRO A 31 -15.82 -7.39 24.57
N ARG A 32 -15.64 -7.16 23.27
CA ARG A 32 -14.86 -8.03 22.39
C ARG A 32 -13.52 -8.16 23.08
N ARG A 33 -13.23 -9.35 23.66
CA ARG A 33 -11.93 -9.63 24.27
C ARG A 33 -10.90 -9.12 23.27
N ALA A 34 -10.02 -8.22 23.72
CA ALA A 34 -8.86 -7.87 22.92
C ALA A 34 -8.15 -9.19 22.64
N GLY A 35 -8.28 -9.69 21.40
CA GLY A 35 -7.55 -10.87 20.97
C GLY A 35 -6.08 -10.60 21.27
N ALA A 36 -5.37 -11.62 21.76
CA ALA A 36 -3.94 -11.51 22.01
C ALA A 36 -3.32 -10.84 20.78
N ALA A 37 -2.72 -9.65 20.96
CA ALA A 37 -2.37 -8.80 19.83
C ALA A 37 -1.50 -9.61 18.86
N ASP A 38 -2.03 -9.89 17.67
CA ASP A 38 -1.50 -10.94 16.79
C ASP A 38 0.00 -10.74 16.60
N VAL A 39 0.76 -11.65 17.22
CA VAL A 39 2.21 -11.50 17.35
C VAL A 39 2.80 -11.73 15.98
N ALA A 40 3.51 -10.73 15.47
CA ALA A 40 4.13 -10.83 14.16
C ALA A 40 5.10 -12.03 14.12
N HIS A 41 4.89 -12.92 13.16
CA HIS A 41 5.55 -14.22 13.05
C HIS A 41 6.52 -14.22 11.88
N ILE A 42 7.65 -14.94 12.05
CA ILE A 42 8.67 -15.12 11.01
C ILE A 42 8.64 -16.59 10.58
N GLN A 43 8.09 -16.87 9.41
CA GLN A 43 8.14 -18.18 8.78
C GLN A 43 9.39 -18.27 7.89
N ARG A 44 10.27 -19.23 8.20
CA ARG A 44 11.48 -19.51 7.40
C ARG A 44 11.15 -20.58 6.37
N LEU A 45 11.34 -20.27 5.09
CA LEU A 45 11.03 -21.18 3.97
C LEU A 45 12.31 -21.80 3.37
N SER A 46 13.44 -21.08 3.47
CA SER A 46 14.76 -21.54 3.02
C SER A 46 15.84 -21.20 4.06
N PRO A 47 16.85 -22.06 4.28
CA PRO A 47 18.02 -21.72 5.12
C PRO A 47 18.74 -20.44 4.67
N ALA A 48 18.64 -20.08 3.38
CA ALA A 48 19.22 -18.86 2.83
C ALA A 48 18.65 -17.58 3.47
N PHE A 49 17.44 -17.61 4.06
CA PHE A 49 16.81 -16.50 4.75
C PHE A 49 17.53 -16.10 6.05
N ASP A 50 18.26 -17.02 6.67
CA ASP A 50 19.04 -16.74 7.89
C ASP A 50 20.16 -15.72 7.63
N ARG A 51 20.57 -15.49 6.37
CA ARG A 51 21.49 -14.39 6.00
C ARG A 51 20.87 -13.01 6.16
N MET A 52 19.53 -12.92 6.17
CA MET A 52 18.76 -11.67 6.15
C MET A 52 18.20 -11.33 7.54
N VAL A 53 17.62 -12.33 8.23
CA VAL A 53 16.95 -12.18 9.52
C VAL A 53 17.48 -13.24 10.48
N VAL A 54 18.08 -12.83 11.59
CA VAL A 54 18.65 -13.76 12.59
C VAL A 54 17.57 -14.66 13.21
N PRO A 55 17.87 -15.93 13.60
CA PRO A 55 16.88 -16.88 14.12
C PRO A 55 16.00 -16.34 15.26
N ASP A 56 16.59 -15.56 16.16
CA ASP A 56 16.00 -14.98 17.38
C ASP A 56 15.43 -13.56 17.19
N ALA A 57 15.35 -13.06 15.95
CA ALA A 57 14.89 -11.71 15.65
C ALA A 57 13.48 -11.45 16.20
N ARG A 58 13.36 -10.45 17.09
CA ARG A 58 12.07 -10.03 17.66
C ARG A 58 11.51 -8.84 16.89
N ILE A 59 10.32 -9.04 16.32
CA ILE A 59 9.56 -7.96 15.68
C ILE A 59 8.96 -7.07 16.78
N SER A 60 9.03 -5.76 16.58
CA SER A 60 8.52 -4.75 17.51
C SER A 60 7.48 -3.85 16.84
N VAL A 61 6.45 -3.44 17.57
CA VAL A 61 5.48 -2.43 17.09
C VAL A 61 6.03 -1.05 17.45
N VAL A 62 6.21 -0.18 16.46
CA VAL A 62 6.77 1.18 16.65
C VAL A 62 5.74 2.30 16.54
N ALA A 63 4.59 2.01 15.92
CA ALA A 63 3.43 2.89 15.84
C ALA A 63 2.14 2.05 15.77
N SER A 64 1.02 2.57 16.28
CA SER A 64 -0.30 1.94 16.24
C SER A 64 -1.41 3.00 16.22
N GLY A 65 -2.67 2.59 16.01
CA GLY A 65 -3.82 3.51 15.92
C GLY A 65 -3.85 4.31 14.63
N ILE A 66 -3.29 3.76 13.56
CA ILE A 66 -3.26 4.34 12.20
C ILE A 66 -4.51 3.87 11.46
N ARG A 67 -5.11 4.69 10.59
CA ARG A 67 -6.32 4.27 9.85
C ARG A 67 -5.99 3.34 8.68
N TRP A 68 -4.93 3.64 7.93
CA TRP A 68 -4.28 2.72 7.01
C TRP A 68 -2.80 3.10 6.87
N ALA A 69 -1.89 2.26 7.39
CA ALA A 69 -0.46 2.55 7.39
C ALA A 69 0.15 2.25 6.01
N GLU A 70 0.85 3.23 5.44
CA GLU A 70 1.39 3.17 4.07
C GLU A 70 2.76 3.83 3.91
N GLY A 71 3.34 3.67 2.73
CA GLY A 71 4.48 4.45 2.22
C GLY A 71 5.60 4.73 3.24
N PRO A 72 6.17 3.70 3.90
CA PRO A 72 7.28 3.89 4.83
C PRO A 72 8.52 4.36 4.08
N LEU A 73 9.27 5.27 4.70
CA LEU A 73 10.52 5.79 4.17
C LEU A 73 11.46 6.13 5.33
N TRP A 74 12.61 5.48 5.38
CA TRP A 74 13.66 5.84 6.32
C TRP A 74 14.45 7.05 5.80
N VAL A 75 14.63 8.06 6.65
CA VAL A 75 15.51 9.20 6.38
C VAL A 75 16.73 9.06 7.30
N ASP A 76 17.87 8.67 6.71
CA ASP A 76 19.11 8.46 7.46
C ASP A 76 19.67 9.76 8.03
N ASP A 77 19.50 10.89 7.32
CA ASP A 77 19.75 12.21 7.90
C ASP A 77 18.62 12.58 8.87
N GLY A 78 18.98 12.80 10.14
CA GLY A 78 18.04 12.87 11.26
C GLY A 78 17.59 11.52 11.85
N ARG A 79 17.83 10.38 11.18
CA ARG A 79 17.57 9.00 11.67
C ARG A 79 16.13 8.76 12.12
N TYR A 80 15.16 9.04 11.24
CA TYR A 80 13.74 8.84 11.51
C TYR A 80 13.03 8.11 10.37
N LEU A 81 11.95 7.42 10.71
CA LEU A 81 11.00 6.84 9.77
C LEU A 81 9.89 7.85 9.48
N LEU A 82 9.62 8.12 8.21
CA LEU A 82 8.34 8.66 7.74
C LEU A 82 7.42 7.50 7.32
N PHE A 83 6.12 7.68 7.50
CA PHE A 83 5.09 6.77 6.95
C PHE A 83 3.77 7.53 6.80
N THR A 84 2.92 7.10 5.88
CA THR A 84 1.66 7.75 5.54
C THR A 84 0.46 7.10 6.21
N ASP A 85 -0.59 7.90 6.33
CA ASP A 85 -1.97 7.48 6.61
C ASP A 85 -2.87 8.17 5.55
N PRO A 86 -2.98 7.61 4.33
CA PRO A 86 -3.59 8.31 3.19
C PRO A 86 -5.06 8.70 3.42
N PRO A 87 -5.91 7.86 4.03
CA PRO A 87 -7.29 8.25 4.39
C PRO A 87 -7.37 9.30 5.51
N ALA A 88 -6.32 9.50 6.31
CA ALA A 88 -6.25 10.52 7.36
C ALA A 88 -5.47 11.78 6.94
N ASN A 89 -4.99 11.84 5.69
CA ASN A 89 -4.28 12.99 5.11
C ASN A 89 -3.03 13.43 5.91
N ILE A 90 -2.24 12.48 6.41
CA ILE A 90 -1.08 12.79 7.25
C ILE A 90 0.14 11.92 6.90
N ILE A 91 1.33 12.53 6.90
CA ILE A 91 2.61 11.84 7.05
C ILE A 91 2.98 11.96 8.52
N ARG A 92 3.32 10.84 9.14
CA ARG A 92 3.77 10.73 10.51
C ARG A 92 5.28 10.45 10.54
N ARG A 93 5.93 10.79 11.64
CA ARG A 93 7.34 10.55 11.91
C ARG A 93 7.49 9.72 13.18
N TRP A 94 8.34 8.70 13.13
CA TRP A 94 8.82 7.94 14.28
C TRP A 94 10.34 7.96 14.35
N GLN A 95 10.89 7.98 15.56
CA GLN A 95 12.32 7.85 15.84
C GLN A 95 12.51 7.00 17.10
N THR A 96 13.57 6.20 17.16
CA THR A 96 13.88 5.35 18.31
C THR A 96 13.94 6.17 19.61
N GLY A 97 13.15 5.75 20.61
CA GLY A 97 13.02 6.44 21.90
C GLY A 97 12.06 7.63 21.91
N CYS A 98 11.39 7.94 20.79
CA CYS A 98 10.43 9.03 20.67
C CYS A 98 9.00 8.52 20.44
N VAL A 99 8.01 9.33 20.82
CA VAL A 99 6.62 9.14 20.42
C VAL A 99 6.43 9.49 18.94
N VAL A 100 5.42 8.89 18.30
CA VAL A 100 5.03 9.21 16.92
C VAL A 100 4.48 10.64 16.87
N THR A 101 4.97 11.45 15.93
CA THR A 101 4.53 12.86 15.73
C THR A 101 4.03 13.09 14.31
N PRO A 102 3.09 14.03 14.09
CA PRO A 102 2.82 14.57 12.76
C PRO A 102 4.09 15.14 12.11
N PHE A 103 4.25 14.93 10.80
CA PHE A 103 5.33 15.53 10.00
C PHE A 103 4.79 16.46 8.91
N LEU A 104 3.72 16.05 8.23
CA LEU A 104 2.99 16.87 7.26
C LEU A 104 1.50 16.54 7.35
N SER A 105 0.68 17.55 7.62
CA SER A 105 -0.78 17.45 7.71
C SER A 105 -1.37 18.80 7.29
N PRO A 106 -2.15 18.89 6.19
CA PRO A 106 -2.45 17.83 5.23
C PRO A 106 -1.19 17.33 4.51
N SER A 107 -1.09 16.03 4.25
CA SER A 107 0.02 15.42 3.51
C SER A 107 -0.18 15.39 1.99
N GLY A 108 -1.42 15.23 1.54
CA GLY A 108 -1.83 15.35 0.15
C GLY A 108 -2.55 16.67 -0.08
N THR A 109 -3.78 16.58 -0.58
CA THR A 109 -4.62 17.74 -0.91
C THR A 109 -5.65 18.02 0.18
N ALA A 110 -5.82 19.29 0.55
CA ALA A 110 -6.84 19.74 1.48
C ALA A 110 -8.19 19.97 0.78
N GLY A 111 -9.30 19.92 1.53
CA GLY A 111 -10.61 20.38 1.06
C GLY A 111 -11.26 19.56 -0.06
N THR A 112 -10.78 18.34 -0.32
CA THR A 112 -11.41 17.40 -1.26
C THR A 112 -12.79 16.98 -0.77
N ASP A 113 -13.77 16.84 -1.67
CA ASP A 113 -15.08 16.25 -1.31
C ASP A 113 -14.89 14.74 -0.99
N PRO A 114 -15.21 14.28 0.24
CA PRO A 114 -15.11 12.87 0.61
C PRO A 114 -16.07 11.95 -0.18
N LYS A 115 -17.07 12.50 -0.88
CA LYS A 115 -17.89 11.75 -1.84
C LYS A 115 -17.16 11.42 -3.14
N LEU A 116 -16.07 12.11 -3.45
CA LEU A 116 -15.31 11.95 -4.70
C LEU A 116 -13.89 11.42 -4.46
N VAL A 117 -13.28 11.76 -3.33
CA VAL A 117 -11.90 11.36 -2.97
C VAL A 117 -11.92 10.57 -1.65
N ARG A 118 -11.47 9.32 -1.72
CA ARG A 118 -11.37 8.39 -0.58
C ARG A 118 -10.08 8.57 0.22
N GLU A 119 -8.96 8.82 -0.48
CA GLU A 119 -7.63 8.95 0.12
C GLU A 119 -7.02 10.30 -0.28
N PRO A 120 -7.33 11.37 0.45
CA PRO A 120 -6.85 12.72 0.09
C PRO A 120 -5.36 12.94 0.39
N GLY A 121 -4.72 12.03 1.12
CA GLY A 121 -3.33 12.14 1.57
C GLY A 121 -2.27 11.72 0.56
N ALA A 122 -1.02 11.92 0.98
CA ALA A 122 0.14 11.21 0.45
C ALA A 122 -0.02 9.68 0.66
N ASN A 123 0.46 8.88 -0.29
CA ASN A 123 0.58 7.43 -0.17
C ASN A 123 2.07 7.01 -0.16
N GLY A 124 2.61 6.48 -1.24
CA GLY A 124 4.03 6.11 -1.35
C GLY A 124 4.97 7.30 -1.25
N LEU A 125 6.15 7.05 -0.66
CA LEU A 125 7.19 8.04 -0.40
C LEU A 125 8.55 7.53 -0.91
N ALA A 126 9.37 8.41 -1.46
CA ALA A 126 10.79 8.16 -1.75
C ALA A 126 11.65 9.40 -1.44
N LEU A 127 12.98 9.27 -1.51
CA LEU A 127 13.89 10.42 -1.59
C LEU A 127 14.45 10.51 -3.01
N ASP A 128 14.62 11.73 -3.53
CA ASP A 128 15.48 11.96 -4.68
C ASP A 128 16.97 11.99 -4.28
N HIS A 129 17.85 12.05 -5.27
CA HIS A 129 19.31 12.07 -5.07
C HIS A 129 19.83 13.33 -4.36
N GLN A 130 18.98 14.35 -4.15
CA GLN A 130 19.28 15.54 -3.36
C GLN A 130 18.68 15.45 -1.94
N GLY A 131 18.12 14.31 -1.55
CA GLY A 131 17.51 14.10 -0.23
C GLY A 131 16.16 14.80 -0.05
N ARG A 132 15.52 15.26 -1.14
CA ARG A 132 14.17 15.84 -1.07
C ARG A 132 13.14 14.72 -1.12
N LEU A 133 12.05 14.91 -0.38
CA LEU A 133 10.97 13.94 -0.28
C LEU A 133 10.12 13.98 -1.56
N LEU A 134 9.98 12.84 -2.22
CA LEU A 134 9.02 12.62 -3.29
C LEU A 134 7.77 11.95 -2.73
N ILE A 135 6.61 12.38 -3.22
CA ILE A 135 5.30 12.00 -2.69
C ILE A 135 4.40 11.56 -3.84
N ALA A 136 3.89 10.33 -3.77
CA ALA A 136 2.70 9.93 -4.53
C ALA A 136 1.48 10.56 -3.87
N ASN A 137 0.99 11.68 -4.43
CA ASN A 137 -0.10 12.45 -3.86
C ASN A 137 -1.43 11.94 -4.42
N SER A 138 -2.01 10.96 -3.75
CA SER A 138 -3.27 10.30 -4.14
C SER A 138 -4.41 11.33 -4.35
N GLY A 139 -4.65 12.20 -3.36
CA GLY A 139 -5.66 13.26 -3.45
C GLY A 139 -5.32 14.41 -4.41
N GLY A 140 -4.04 14.71 -4.61
CA GLY A 140 -3.55 15.67 -5.61
C GLY A 140 -3.58 15.14 -7.04
N ARG A 141 -3.66 13.81 -7.20
CA ARG A 141 -3.58 13.12 -8.49
C ARG A 141 -2.27 13.47 -9.21
N SER A 142 -1.17 13.51 -8.45
CA SER A 142 0.14 14.02 -8.88
C SER A 142 1.32 13.32 -8.19
N ILE A 143 2.51 13.46 -8.77
CA ILE A 143 3.78 13.27 -8.07
C ILE A 143 4.31 14.64 -7.65
N ASP A 144 4.56 14.80 -6.36
CA ASP A 144 5.05 16.04 -5.77
C ASP A 144 6.46 15.87 -5.23
N ARG A 145 7.21 16.98 -5.18
CA ARG A 145 8.49 17.08 -4.48
C ARG A 145 8.37 18.05 -3.31
N PHE A 146 8.96 17.67 -2.18
CA PHE A 146 8.93 18.40 -0.92
C PHE A 146 10.34 18.53 -0.35
N ASP A 147 10.82 19.76 -0.26
CA ASP A 147 12.13 20.08 0.26
C ASP A 147 12.13 20.01 1.80
N LEU A 148 12.92 19.10 2.36
CA LEU A 148 12.90 18.82 3.81
C LEU A 148 13.38 20.00 4.67
N VAL A 149 14.22 20.88 4.11
CA VAL A 149 14.85 22.02 4.82
C VAL A 149 13.98 23.27 4.73
N THR A 150 13.66 23.70 3.52
CA THR A 150 12.87 24.91 3.23
C THR A 150 11.37 24.69 3.37
N ARG A 151 10.93 23.43 3.53
CA ARG A 151 9.51 23.01 3.66
C ARG A 151 8.64 23.39 2.46
N ARG A 152 9.24 23.70 1.31
CA ARG A 152 8.53 24.04 0.07
C ARG A 152 8.08 22.77 -0.65
N ARG A 153 6.88 22.82 -1.20
CA ARG A 153 6.26 21.77 -2.04
C ARG A 153 6.12 22.29 -3.46
N GLU A 154 6.40 21.44 -4.44
CA GLU A 154 6.12 21.66 -5.86
C GLU A 154 5.49 20.39 -6.46
N VAL A 155 4.69 20.57 -7.51
CA VAL A 155 4.16 19.45 -8.32
C VAL A 155 5.16 19.17 -9.43
N LEU A 156 5.65 17.94 -9.54
CA LEU A 156 6.53 17.54 -10.66
C LEU A 156 5.71 17.16 -11.89
N VAL A 157 4.60 16.44 -11.69
CA VAL A 157 3.69 16.03 -12.76
C VAL A 157 2.30 15.69 -12.20
N ASP A 158 1.24 16.21 -12.82
CA ASP A 158 -0.16 15.92 -12.50
C ASP A 158 -0.95 15.31 -13.68
N ARG A 159 -0.34 15.25 -14.88
CA ARG A 159 -1.00 14.88 -16.14
C ARG A 159 -0.16 14.00 -17.05
N TYR A 160 -0.86 13.18 -17.84
CA TYR A 160 -0.35 12.50 -19.02
C TYR A 160 -1.27 12.77 -20.21
N ARG A 161 -0.71 13.23 -21.34
CA ARG A 161 -1.45 13.59 -22.57
C ARG A 161 -2.69 14.48 -22.29
N GLY A 162 -2.50 15.49 -21.44
CA GLY A 162 -3.52 16.48 -21.06
C GLY A 162 -4.49 16.02 -19.96
N LYS A 163 -4.62 14.72 -19.70
CA LYS A 163 -5.51 14.13 -18.69
C LYS A 163 -4.81 14.01 -17.34
N ARG A 164 -5.52 14.25 -16.23
CA ARG A 164 -4.98 14.01 -14.89
C ARG A 164 -4.89 12.52 -14.58
N PHE A 165 -3.86 12.13 -13.84
CA PHE A 165 -3.72 10.79 -13.27
C PHE A 165 -4.94 10.37 -12.44
N ASN A 166 -5.15 9.07 -12.21
CA ASN A 166 -6.22 8.57 -11.36
C ASN A 166 -6.00 9.01 -9.90
N SER A 167 -4.93 8.49 -9.29
CA SER A 167 -4.50 8.73 -7.91
C SER A 167 -3.18 7.99 -7.68
N PRO A 168 -2.01 8.64 -7.91
CA PRO A 168 -0.72 7.99 -7.78
C PRO A 168 -0.51 7.34 -6.41
N ASN A 169 0.02 6.13 -6.41
CA ASN A 169 -0.01 5.23 -5.25
C ASN A 169 1.39 4.92 -4.69
N ASP A 170 2.31 4.32 -5.46
CA ASP A 170 3.72 4.12 -5.03
C ASP A 170 4.70 4.62 -6.11
N LEU A 171 5.97 4.85 -5.72
CA LEU A 171 7.01 5.32 -6.62
C LEU A 171 8.43 4.79 -6.29
N HIS A 172 9.28 4.78 -7.32
CA HIS A 172 10.69 4.40 -7.25
C HIS A 172 11.56 5.36 -8.07
N VAL A 173 12.74 5.72 -7.56
CA VAL A 173 13.68 6.63 -8.22
C VAL A 173 14.87 5.83 -8.76
N ALA A 174 15.10 5.93 -10.07
CA ALA A 174 16.25 5.36 -10.76
C ALA A 174 17.52 6.19 -10.58
N CYS A 175 18.69 5.63 -10.88
CA CYS A 175 19.98 6.28 -10.69
C CYS A 175 20.17 7.56 -11.52
N ASP A 176 19.48 7.70 -12.66
CA ASP A 176 19.45 8.89 -13.50
C ASP A 176 18.49 9.99 -13.01
N GLY A 177 17.68 9.69 -11.98
CA GLY A 177 16.63 10.57 -11.46
C GLY A 177 15.24 10.37 -12.10
N THR A 178 15.07 9.39 -13.00
CA THR A 178 13.77 8.98 -13.52
C THR A 178 12.91 8.41 -12.38
N ILE A 179 11.65 8.82 -12.30
CA ILE A 179 10.69 8.36 -11.30
C ILE A 179 9.71 7.40 -11.97
N TYR A 180 9.75 6.13 -11.61
CA TYR A 180 8.70 5.16 -11.95
C TYR A 180 7.59 5.25 -10.90
N PHE A 181 6.32 5.25 -11.33
CA PHE A 181 5.19 5.34 -10.40
C PHE A 181 3.95 4.61 -10.92
N THR A 182 3.06 4.25 -10.01
CA THR A 182 1.79 3.60 -10.32
C THR A 182 0.60 4.51 -10.09
N ASP A 183 -0.42 4.33 -10.91
CA ASP A 183 -1.63 5.15 -10.95
C ASP A 183 -2.92 4.30 -10.95
N PRO A 184 -3.18 3.52 -9.88
CA PRO A 184 -4.46 2.88 -9.65
C PRO A 184 -5.53 3.91 -9.24
N PRO A 185 -6.82 3.55 -9.26
CA PRO A 185 -7.91 4.47 -8.91
C PRO A 185 -8.25 4.44 -7.40
N TYR A 186 -7.31 4.07 -6.53
CA TYR A 186 -7.58 3.91 -5.09
C TYR A 186 -7.95 5.23 -4.40
N GLY A 187 -7.32 6.35 -4.75
CA GLY A 187 -7.67 7.65 -4.18
C GLY A 187 -9.08 8.12 -4.49
N LEU A 188 -9.73 7.54 -5.50
CA LEU A 188 -11.05 7.93 -5.98
C LEU A 188 -12.16 7.12 -5.31
N THR A 189 -13.22 7.81 -4.89
CA THR A 189 -14.49 7.14 -4.56
C THR A 189 -15.07 6.52 -5.84
N ASP A 190 -15.64 5.32 -5.73
CA ASP A 190 -16.10 4.45 -6.82
C ASP A 190 -15.04 3.94 -7.81
N GLY A 191 -13.74 4.25 -7.57
CA GLY A 191 -12.61 3.66 -8.30
C GLY A 191 -12.68 3.87 -9.81
N ASP A 192 -12.78 2.78 -10.58
CA ASP A 192 -12.89 2.84 -12.04
C ASP A 192 -14.15 3.56 -12.54
N ALA A 193 -15.23 3.55 -11.75
CA ALA A 193 -16.49 4.23 -12.06
C ALA A 193 -16.52 5.69 -11.58
N SER A 194 -15.43 6.19 -10.97
CA SER A 194 -15.39 7.54 -10.42
C SER A 194 -15.56 8.61 -11.50
N PRO A 195 -16.41 9.64 -11.29
CA PRO A 195 -16.52 10.77 -12.21
C PRO A 195 -15.26 11.64 -12.28
N LEU A 196 -14.30 11.46 -11.34
CA LEU A 196 -12.99 12.11 -11.41
C LEU A 196 -12.01 11.41 -12.37
N LYS A 197 -12.28 10.17 -12.79
CA LYS A 197 -11.32 9.34 -13.52
C LYS A 197 -11.18 9.80 -14.98
N GLU A 198 -10.10 10.49 -15.29
CA GLU A 198 -9.81 10.97 -16.66
C GLU A 198 -9.04 9.94 -17.49
N MET A 199 -8.14 9.17 -16.87
CA MET A 199 -7.33 8.17 -17.57
C MET A 199 -8.15 6.95 -17.99
N PRO A 200 -8.01 6.47 -19.24
CA PRO A 200 -8.69 5.27 -19.71
C PRO A 200 -8.12 3.96 -19.13
N VAL A 201 -6.99 4.03 -18.43
CA VAL A 201 -6.23 2.90 -17.90
C VAL A 201 -5.87 3.13 -16.43
N ASN A 202 -5.43 2.08 -15.75
CA ASN A 202 -4.77 2.14 -14.45
C ASN A 202 -3.29 1.81 -14.72
N GLY A 203 -2.44 2.84 -14.70
CA GLY A 203 -1.17 2.80 -15.41
C GLY A 203 0.06 2.59 -14.51
N VAL A 204 1.10 2.05 -15.12
CA VAL A 204 2.48 2.22 -14.67
C VAL A 204 3.11 3.26 -15.58
N TYR A 205 3.71 4.29 -15.00
CA TYR A 205 4.34 5.39 -15.74
C TYR A 205 5.78 5.55 -15.31
N ARG A 206 6.55 6.29 -16.11
CA ARG A 206 7.75 6.97 -15.64
C ARG A 206 7.69 8.45 -15.97
N TRP A 207 8.31 9.27 -15.14
CA TRP A 207 8.61 10.68 -15.38
C TRP A 207 10.14 10.84 -15.42
N THR A 208 10.69 11.53 -16.41
CA THR A 208 12.13 11.78 -16.51
C THR A 208 12.48 13.19 -16.00
N PRO A 209 13.72 13.46 -15.56
CA PRO A 209 14.14 14.80 -15.13
C PRO A 209 13.94 15.93 -16.17
N GLY A 210 13.82 15.58 -17.45
CA GLY A 210 13.46 16.52 -18.53
C GLY A 210 11.96 16.85 -18.63
N GLY A 211 11.12 16.32 -17.74
CA GLY A 211 9.67 16.53 -17.72
C GLY A 211 8.85 15.63 -18.65
N ALA A 212 9.49 14.69 -19.35
CA ALA A 212 8.79 13.74 -20.20
C ALA A 212 8.11 12.64 -19.36
N VAL A 213 6.94 12.18 -19.81
CA VAL A 213 6.19 11.09 -19.17
C VAL A 213 5.91 10.01 -20.20
N ASP A 214 6.26 8.76 -19.88
CA ASP A 214 5.94 7.58 -20.69
C ASP A 214 4.99 6.65 -19.93
N LEU A 215 4.06 6.03 -20.66
CA LEU A 215 3.24 4.93 -20.15
C LEU A 215 4.02 3.63 -20.36
N ILE A 216 4.38 2.96 -19.26
CA ILE A 216 5.12 1.69 -19.24
C ILE A 216 4.17 0.52 -19.46
N ASP A 217 3.03 0.51 -18.76
CA ASP A 217 1.97 -0.47 -18.93
C ASP A 217 0.61 0.14 -18.59
N GLY A 218 -0.36 0.01 -19.50
CA GLY A 218 -1.77 0.43 -19.31
C GLY A 218 -2.76 -0.73 -19.29
N THR A 219 -2.28 -1.98 -19.28
CA THR A 219 -3.10 -3.20 -19.33
C THR A 219 -3.43 -3.76 -17.95
N LEU A 220 -2.82 -3.22 -16.90
CA LEU A 220 -3.02 -3.66 -15.53
C LEU A 220 -4.33 -3.14 -14.95
N THR A 221 -5.00 -3.97 -14.16
CA THR A 221 -6.24 -3.63 -13.45
C THR A 221 -5.97 -2.78 -12.22
N ARG A 222 -4.94 -3.12 -11.45
CA ARG A 222 -4.63 -2.58 -10.11
C ARG A 222 -3.12 -2.48 -9.83
N PRO A 223 -2.33 -1.73 -10.63
CA PRO A 223 -0.90 -1.55 -10.34
C PRO A 223 -0.71 -0.83 -9.00
N ASN A 224 0.18 -1.32 -8.13
CA ASN A 224 0.38 -0.80 -6.77
C ASN A 224 1.87 -0.55 -6.49
N GLY A 225 2.53 -1.28 -5.59
CA GLY A 225 3.97 -1.16 -5.33
C GLY A 225 4.85 -1.33 -6.57
N VAL A 226 5.93 -0.55 -6.62
CA VAL A 226 6.88 -0.53 -7.74
C VAL A 226 8.32 -0.45 -7.27
N ALA A 227 9.22 -1.23 -7.89
CA ALA A 227 10.65 -1.17 -7.62
C ALA A 227 11.52 -1.57 -8.82
N LEU A 228 12.72 -1.01 -8.94
CA LEU A 228 13.74 -1.48 -9.86
C LEU A 228 14.60 -2.58 -9.21
N SER A 229 15.22 -3.44 -10.03
CA SER A 229 16.34 -4.26 -9.61
C SER A 229 17.57 -3.41 -9.28
N ALA A 230 18.52 -3.95 -8.52
CA ALA A 230 19.72 -3.21 -8.08
C ALA A 230 20.65 -2.77 -9.24
N ASP A 231 20.53 -3.40 -10.41
CA ASP A 231 21.20 -3.07 -11.67
C ASP A 231 20.31 -2.30 -12.66
N GLU A 232 19.08 -1.97 -12.25
CA GLU A 232 18.04 -1.27 -13.03
C GLU A 232 17.66 -1.93 -14.37
N THR A 233 18.02 -3.20 -14.59
CA THR A 233 17.62 -3.96 -15.79
C THR A 233 16.22 -4.55 -15.73
N ARG A 234 15.56 -4.52 -14.56
CA ARG A 234 14.19 -5.01 -14.35
C ARG A 234 13.36 -4.01 -13.56
N LEU A 235 12.10 -3.85 -13.97
CA LEU A 235 11.06 -3.20 -13.16
C LEU A 235 10.11 -4.26 -12.61
N TYR A 236 9.81 -4.19 -11.31
CA TYR A 236 8.82 -5.00 -10.63
C TYR A 236 7.59 -4.15 -10.32
N VAL A 237 6.40 -4.71 -10.54
CA VAL A 237 5.12 -4.03 -10.26
C VAL A 237 4.16 -5.03 -9.65
N SER A 238 3.60 -4.74 -8.48
CA SER A 238 2.54 -5.55 -7.89
C SER A 238 1.17 -5.19 -8.47
N VAL A 239 0.26 -6.16 -8.46
CA VAL A 239 -1.11 -6.00 -8.92
C VAL A 239 -2.06 -6.47 -7.82
N SER A 240 -2.65 -5.53 -7.09
CA SER A 240 -3.61 -5.80 -6.01
C SER A 240 -5.03 -5.96 -6.57
N ASP A 241 -5.16 -6.94 -7.47
CA ASP A 241 -6.40 -7.41 -8.08
C ASP A 241 -6.92 -8.60 -7.25
N ASP A 242 -8.16 -8.53 -6.73
CA ASP A 242 -8.74 -9.62 -5.93
C ASP A 242 -8.95 -10.94 -6.71
N VAL A 243 -9.13 -10.86 -8.03
CA VAL A 243 -9.43 -12.02 -8.89
C VAL A 243 -8.16 -12.70 -9.39
N ALA A 244 -7.12 -11.89 -9.66
CA ALA A 244 -5.84 -12.36 -10.19
C ALA A 244 -4.64 -11.60 -9.57
N PRO A 245 -4.42 -11.70 -8.25
CA PRO A 245 -3.34 -11.00 -7.58
C PRO A 245 -1.99 -11.57 -8.01
N ARG A 246 -1.05 -10.70 -8.38
CA ARG A 246 0.22 -11.11 -9.00
C ARG A 246 1.31 -10.06 -8.83
N ILE A 247 2.56 -10.47 -9.00
CA ILE A 247 3.71 -9.57 -9.22
C ILE A 247 4.14 -9.73 -10.67
N MET A 248 4.22 -8.62 -11.38
CA MET A 248 4.75 -8.52 -12.74
C MET A 248 6.24 -8.17 -12.69
N VAL A 249 7.00 -8.64 -13.67
CA VAL A 249 8.36 -8.15 -13.95
C VAL A 249 8.48 -7.77 -15.42
N TYR A 250 9.18 -6.67 -15.67
CA TYR A 250 9.47 -6.13 -16.99
C TYR A 250 10.98 -6.10 -17.17
N ASP A 251 11.49 -6.73 -18.24
CA ASP A 251 12.90 -6.58 -18.62
C ASP A 251 13.05 -5.24 -19.36
N LEU A 252 13.88 -4.34 -18.85
CA LEU A 252 14.08 -2.99 -19.39
C LEU A 252 15.20 -2.95 -20.44
N ASP A 253 15.13 -1.98 -21.34
CA ASP A 253 16.24 -1.59 -22.19
C ASP A 253 17.12 -0.50 -21.56
N LYS A 254 18.20 -0.13 -22.26
CA LYS A 254 19.14 0.92 -21.82
C LYS A 254 18.53 2.32 -21.70
N THR A 255 17.31 2.53 -22.22
CA THR A 255 16.57 3.78 -22.06
C THR A 255 15.60 3.73 -20.88
N GLY A 256 15.42 2.57 -20.24
CA GLY A 256 14.43 2.33 -19.18
C GLY A 256 13.04 1.97 -19.69
N LEU A 257 12.89 1.56 -20.95
CA LEU A 257 11.59 1.13 -21.51
C LEU A 257 11.45 -0.40 -21.51
N PRO A 258 10.23 -0.95 -21.32
CA PRO A 258 10.02 -2.39 -21.25
C PRO A 258 10.19 -3.05 -22.62
N ARG A 259 11.04 -4.09 -22.68
CA ARG A 259 11.17 -4.98 -23.85
C ARG A 259 10.22 -6.15 -23.81
N ARG A 260 9.96 -6.65 -22.61
CA ARG A 260 9.15 -7.85 -22.33
C ARG A 260 8.58 -7.74 -20.93
N SER A 261 7.35 -8.19 -20.74
CA SER A 261 6.76 -8.43 -19.42
C SER A 261 6.47 -9.91 -19.20
N ARG A 262 6.37 -10.33 -17.93
CA ARG A 262 5.86 -11.64 -17.50
C ARG A 262 5.32 -11.54 -16.08
N VAL A 263 4.48 -12.49 -15.70
CA VAL A 263 4.18 -12.74 -14.27
C VAL A 263 5.45 -13.32 -13.64
N LEU A 264 5.92 -12.69 -12.56
CA LEU A 264 7.00 -13.20 -11.70
C LEU A 264 6.43 -14.16 -10.65
N LEU A 265 5.32 -13.76 -10.02
CA LEU A 265 4.62 -14.53 -8.99
C LEU A 265 3.11 -14.46 -9.22
N ASP A 266 2.45 -15.61 -9.33
CA ASP A 266 1.00 -15.71 -9.18
C ASP A 266 0.66 -15.87 -7.69
N ALA A 267 0.01 -14.86 -7.10
CA ALA A 267 -0.39 -14.87 -5.70
C ALA A 267 -1.83 -15.36 -5.49
N LYS A 268 -2.55 -15.74 -6.56
CA LYS A 268 -3.91 -16.26 -6.49
C LYS A 268 -4.05 -17.51 -5.60
N PRO A 269 -3.12 -18.48 -5.58
CA PRO A 269 -3.21 -19.62 -4.66
C PRO A 269 -3.21 -19.19 -3.19
N MET A 270 -2.40 -18.18 -2.83
CA MET A 270 -2.33 -17.63 -1.48
C MET A 270 -3.65 -16.95 -1.09
N ARG A 271 -4.24 -16.18 -2.04
CA ARG A 271 -5.53 -15.49 -1.85
C ARG A 271 -6.69 -16.48 -1.70
N VAL A 272 -6.74 -17.52 -2.53
CA VAL A 272 -7.76 -18.59 -2.46
C VAL A 272 -7.62 -19.41 -1.17
N GLY A 273 -6.41 -19.56 -0.65
CA GLY A 273 -6.15 -20.14 0.69
C GLY A 273 -6.64 -19.29 1.87
N GLY A 274 -7.30 -18.14 1.62
CA GLY A 274 -7.87 -17.28 2.65
C GLY A 274 -6.86 -16.34 3.32
N ALA A 275 -5.64 -16.22 2.80
CA ALA A 275 -4.63 -15.35 3.38
C ALA A 275 -5.02 -13.86 3.25
N PRO A 276 -4.81 -13.04 4.30
CA PRO A 276 -5.19 -11.63 4.29
C PRO A 276 -4.27 -10.77 3.43
N GLY A 277 -4.81 -9.71 2.82
CA GLY A 277 -4.06 -8.80 1.97
C GLY A 277 -3.94 -9.25 0.51
N LEU A 278 -3.22 -8.45 -0.26
CA LEU A 278 -2.96 -8.57 -1.70
C LEU A 278 -1.51 -8.14 -1.98
N PRO A 279 -0.94 -8.40 -3.17
CA PRO A 279 0.35 -7.84 -3.55
C PRO A 279 0.28 -6.32 -3.64
N ASP A 280 1.18 -5.66 -2.92
CA ASP A 280 1.10 -4.22 -2.59
C ASP A 280 2.54 -3.65 -2.65
N GLY A 281 2.97 -2.81 -1.72
CA GLY A 281 4.32 -2.25 -1.65
C GLY A 281 5.49 -3.26 -1.65
N MET A 282 6.64 -2.82 -2.17
CA MET A 282 7.85 -3.64 -2.30
C MET A 282 9.15 -2.82 -2.30
N LYS A 283 10.28 -3.47 -1.99
CA LYS A 283 11.66 -2.97 -2.17
C LYS A 283 12.59 -4.13 -2.60
N VAL A 284 13.69 -3.79 -3.28
CA VAL A 284 14.73 -4.76 -3.67
C VAL A 284 16.00 -4.52 -2.83
N ALA A 285 16.57 -5.59 -2.29
CA ALA A 285 17.82 -5.59 -1.53
C ALA A 285 19.06 -5.59 -2.44
N HIS A 286 20.24 -5.32 -1.87
CA HIS A 286 21.49 -5.24 -2.64
C HIS A 286 21.94 -6.57 -3.26
N ASP A 287 21.56 -7.70 -2.67
CA ASP A 287 21.78 -9.04 -3.24
C ASP A 287 20.70 -9.46 -4.25
N GLY A 288 19.84 -8.53 -4.67
CA GLY A 288 18.73 -8.76 -5.60
C GLY A 288 17.50 -9.42 -4.98
N THR A 289 17.47 -9.67 -3.67
CA THR A 289 16.28 -10.20 -2.97
C THR A 289 15.13 -9.22 -3.09
N LEU A 290 13.99 -9.66 -3.64
CA LEU A 290 12.76 -8.88 -3.67
C LEU A 290 12.02 -9.08 -2.35
N VAL A 291 11.72 -7.98 -1.65
CA VAL A 291 10.92 -7.95 -0.43
C VAL A 291 9.60 -7.28 -0.77
N CYS A 292 8.52 -8.05 -0.82
CA CYS A 292 7.24 -7.62 -1.38
C CYS A 292 6.05 -8.09 -0.55
N SER A 293 5.03 -7.24 -0.44
CA SER A 293 3.74 -7.67 0.09
C SER A 293 3.09 -8.72 -0.81
N VAL A 294 2.42 -9.70 -0.19
CA VAL A 294 1.62 -10.76 -0.80
C VAL A 294 0.47 -11.12 0.16
N PRO A 295 -0.58 -11.86 -0.27
CA PRO A 295 -1.56 -12.40 0.64
C PRO A 295 -0.87 -13.27 1.71
N GLY A 296 -1.04 -12.91 2.98
CA GLY A 296 -0.39 -13.55 4.13
C GLY A 296 0.74 -12.75 4.78
N GLY A 297 1.28 -11.70 4.13
CA GLY A 297 2.27 -10.80 4.74
C GLY A 297 3.36 -10.31 3.78
N MET A 298 4.55 -10.05 4.34
CA MET A 298 5.73 -9.57 3.61
C MET A 298 6.65 -10.74 3.26
N MET A 299 6.72 -11.09 1.98
CA MET A 299 7.52 -12.20 1.45
C MET A 299 8.91 -11.70 1.03
N PHE A 300 9.91 -12.55 1.26
CA PHE A 300 11.27 -12.40 0.74
C PHE A 300 11.47 -13.46 -0.36
N LEU A 301 11.78 -13.01 -1.56
CA LEU A 301 12.00 -13.83 -2.74
C LEU A 301 13.44 -13.69 -3.23
N SER A 302 14.05 -14.77 -3.70
CA SER A 302 15.35 -14.71 -4.37
C SER A 302 15.29 -13.87 -5.66
N PRO A 303 16.44 -13.52 -6.27
CA PRO A 303 16.48 -12.91 -7.62
C PRO A 303 15.80 -13.74 -8.72
N ASP A 304 15.59 -15.04 -8.46
CA ASP A 304 14.93 -16.03 -9.32
C ASP A 304 13.48 -16.31 -8.87
N ALA A 305 12.94 -15.51 -7.95
CA ALA A 305 11.60 -15.59 -7.34
C ALA A 305 11.33 -16.78 -6.39
N GLU A 306 12.37 -17.48 -5.90
CA GLU A 306 12.20 -18.57 -4.93
C GLU A 306 11.86 -18.02 -3.52
N PRO A 307 10.81 -18.53 -2.84
CA PRO A 307 10.44 -18.11 -1.49
C PRO A 307 11.51 -18.42 -0.44
N LEU A 308 11.99 -17.38 0.25
CA LEU A 308 13.02 -17.48 1.29
C LEU A 308 12.42 -17.42 2.71
N GLY A 309 11.48 -16.50 2.92
CA GLY A 309 10.80 -16.33 4.20
C GLY A 309 9.59 -15.40 4.09
N LEU A 310 8.66 -15.54 5.02
CA LEU A 310 7.43 -14.76 5.11
C LEU A 310 7.29 -14.17 6.50
N ILE A 311 7.02 -12.87 6.58
CA ILE A 311 6.69 -12.17 7.82
C ILE A 311 5.20 -11.85 7.81
N SER A 312 4.45 -12.37 8.78
CA SER A 312 3.00 -12.19 8.91
C SER A 312 2.63 -11.53 10.25
N ASN A 313 1.43 -10.97 10.38
CA ASN A 313 0.92 -10.38 11.63
C ASN A 313 -0.59 -10.61 11.85
N GLY A 314 -1.18 -11.62 11.20
CA GLY A 314 -2.62 -11.88 11.22
C GLY A 314 -3.45 -10.98 10.29
N GLY A 315 -2.87 -9.92 9.70
CA GLY A 315 -3.56 -9.02 8.78
C GLY A 315 -2.73 -8.69 7.52
N PRO A 316 -3.21 -7.74 6.69
CA PRO A 316 -2.45 -7.22 5.56
C PRO A 316 -1.20 -6.47 6.03
N ILE A 317 -0.10 -6.64 5.29
CA ILE A 317 1.08 -5.77 5.35
C ILE A 317 1.13 -5.03 4.02
N ALA A 318 0.94 -3.72 4.02
CA ALA A 318 0.87 -2.93 2.79
C ALA A 318 2.26 -2.77 2.17
N ASN A 319 3.20 -2.15 2.90
CA ASN A 319 4.43 -1.66 2.29
C ASN A 319 5.65 -1.85 3.23
N CYS A 320 6.86 -1.66 2.72
CA CYS A 320 8.09 -1.86 3.48
C CYS A 320 9.22 -0.87 3.12
N ALA A 321 10.12 -0.64 4.07
CA ALA A 321 11.31 0.18 3.86
C ALA A 321 12.50 -0.33 4.66
N PHE A 322 13.65 -0.47 3.99
CA PHE A 322 14.92 -0.65 4.68
C PHE A 322 15.31 0.65 5.41
N GLY A 323 15.92 0.52 6.59
CA GLY A 323 16.39 1.65 7.36
C GLY A 323 17.49 1.29 8.35
N GLU A 324 17.90 2.28 9.14
CA GLU A 324 18.98 2.18 10.12
C GLU A 324 20.30 1.63 9.51
N ARG A 325 20.63 2.02 8.27
CA ARG A 325 21.74 1.44 7.48
C ARG A 325 21.64 -0.09 7.37
N GLY A 326 20.50 -0.57 6.86
CA GLY A 326 20.27 -1.99 6.61
C GLY A 326 20.10 -2.89 7.84
N ARG A 327 20.02 -2.33 9.06
CA ARG A 327 19.80 -3.11 10.30
C ARG A 327 18.33 -3.26 10.67
N ALA A 328 17.43 -2.58 9.98
CA ALA A 328 15.99 -2.71 10.18
C ALA A 328 15.23 -2.75 8.84
N LEU A 329 14.18 -3.56 8.80
CA LEU A 329 13.09 -3.47 7.84
C LEU A 329 11.86 -2.96 8.59
N PHE A 330 11.32 -1.84 8.14
CA PHE A 330 10.05 -1.30 8.61
C PHE A 330 8.92 -1.80 7.72
N LEU A 331 7.82 -2.24 8.33
CA LEU A 331 6.64 -2.75 7.63
C LEU A 331 5.42 -1.91 8.04
N THR A 332 4.66 -1.40 7.09
CA THR A 332 3.36 -0.79 7.37
C THR A 332 2.29 -1.86 7.28
N ALA A 333 1.58 -2.10 8.38
CA ALA A 333 0.81 -3.31 8.58
C ALA A 333 -0.59 -2.99 9.10
N ASN A 334 -1.48 -2.61 8.18
CA ASN A 334 -2.86 -2.20 8.45
C ASN A 334 -2.95 -1.00 9.42
N ASP A 335 -3.08 -1.23 10.73
CA ASP A 335 -3.30 -0.21 11.76
C ASP A 335 -2.02 0.20 12.52
N ARG A 336 -0.88 -0.40 12.17
CA ARG A 336 0.40 -0.29 12.89
C ARG A 336 1.62 -0.27 11.97
N VAL A 337 2.76 0.10 12.54
CA VAL A 337 4.08 -0.06 11.90
C VAL A 337 4.90 -1.03 12.72
N LEU A 338 5.50 -2.01 12.05
CA LEU A 338 6.41 -3.00 12.63
C LEU A 338 7.85 -2.64 12.27
N ARG A 339 8.78 -2.95 13.18
CA ARG A 339 10.22 -2.91 12.95
C ARG A 339 10.80 -4.31 13.15
N VAL A 340 11.36 -4.86 12.09
CA VAL A 340 12.02 -6.17 12.02
C VAL A 340 13.53 -5.96 12.05
N PRO A 341 14.27 -6.52 13.03
CA PRO A 341 15.73 -6.52 13.01
C PRO A 341 16.28 -7.34 11.84
N LEU A 342 17.19 -6.75 11.08
CA LEU A 342 17.93 -7.43 10.01
C LEU A 342 19.34 -7.80 10.48
N ARG A 343 19.93 -8.82 9.85
CA ARG A 343 21.33 -9.20 10.09
C ARG A 343 22.25 -8.07 9.63
N ALA A 344 23.15 -7.64 10.51
CA ALA A 344 24.16 -6.64 10.19
C ALA A 344 25.02 -7.09 8.98
N GLY A 345 25.27 -6.16 8.06
CA GLY A 345 26.06 -6.41 6.85
C GLY A 345 25.28 -6.98 5.66
N TRP A 346 24.03 -7.48 5.81
CA TRP A 346 23.26 -7.99 4.68
C TRP A 346 22.80 -6.86 3.73
N GLN A 347 22.20 -5.82 4.29
CA GLN A 347 21.62 -4.68 3.56
C GLN A 347 22.32 -3.36 3.89
N ASP A 348 23.54 -3.42 4.44
CA ASP A 348 24.31 -2.22 4.78
C ASP A 348 24.83 -1.55 3.51
N ARG A 349 24.27 -0.38 3.18
CA ARG A 349 24.91 0.54 2.25
C ARG A 349 26.13 1.11 2.94
N GLY A 350 27.28 0.47 2.71
CA GLY A 350 28.58 1.08 2.94
C GLY A 350 28.55 2.51 2.41
N ARG A 351 29.07 3.47 3.19
CA ARG A 351 28.89 4.90 2.88
C ARG A 351 29.23 5.17 1.41
N PRO A 352 28.41 5.96 0.68
CA PRO A 352 28.94 6.67 -0.47
C PRO A 352 30.19 7.43 0.00
N ALA A 353 31.30 7.24 -0.72
CA ALA A 353 32.57 7.90 -0.44
C ALA A 353 32.51 9.38 -0.86
#